data_AF-M4RRA1-F1
#
_entry.id   AF-M4RRA1-F1
#
_cell.length_a   1.000
_cell.length_b   1.000
_cell.length_c   1.000
_cell.angle_alpha   90.00
_cell.angle_beta   90.00
_cell.angle_gamma   90.00
#
_symmetry.space_group_name_H-M   'P 1'
#
loop_
_entity.id
_entity.type
_entity.pdbx_description
1 polymer ?
#
loop_
_entity_poly.entity_id
_entity_poly.type
_entity_poly.pdbx_seq_one_letter_code
_entity_poly.pdbx_strand_id
1 'polypeptide(L)'
;MLKQRIITALILAPLALFAILYLPLFSFQIMIAIVMGLGALEWSSMSGMTRTFTKSAYAVLVVSICLILSIMLPTDLIWYQGQLNSLYTCILLIAAIWWIVSLAMIIAYPRYSSVWYTSKILRGIFGF
;
A
#
# COMPACT_ATOMS: atom_id res chain seq x y z
N MET A 1 -1.74 26.68 -9.25
CA MET A 1 -1.85 25.55 -8.30
C MET A 1 -3.06 24.65 -8.56
N LEU A 2 -4.30 25.16 -8.57
CA LEU A 2 -5.48 24.31 -8.78
C LEU A 2 -5.53 23.66 -10.18
N LYS A 3 -5.26 24.44 -11.25
CA LYS A 3 -5.28 23.96 -12.64
C LYS A 3 -4.35 22.75 -12.86
N GLN A 4 -3.13 22.82 -12.34
CA GLN A 4 -2.15 21.73 -12.46
C GLN A 4 -2.60 20.46 -11.74
N ARG A 5 -3.17 20.57 -10.51
CA ARG A 5 -3.69 19.43 -9.75
C ARG A 5 -4.86 18.74 -10.45
N ILE A 6 -5.77 19.52 -11.05
CA ILE A 6 -6.91 19.00 -11.81
C ILE A 6 -6.42 18.25 -13.05
N ILE A 7 -5.49 18.84 -13.81
CA ILE A 7 -4.94 18.22 -15.02
C ILE A 7 -4.23 16.89 -14.68
N THR A 8 -3.40 16.87 -13.63
CA THR A 8 -2.71 15.62 -13.23
C THR A 8 -3.69 14.55 -12.77
N ALA A 9 -4.73 14.90 -12.00
CA ALA A 9 -5.75 13.94 -11.58
C ALA A 9 -6.54 13.40 -12.78
N LEU A 10 -6.89 14.27 -13.73
CA LEU A 10 -7.62 13.90 -14.95
C LEU A 10 -6.83 12.97 -15.86
N ILE A 11 -5.49 13.04 -15.84
CA ILE A 11 -4.62 12.14 -16.61
C ILE A 11 -4.38 10.83 -15.85
N LEU A 12 -4.12 10.89 -14.54
CA LEU A 12 -3.80 9.73 -13.72
C LEU A 12 -5.00 8.79 -13.52
N ALA A 13 -6.21 9.34 -13.33
CA ALA A 13 -7.41 8.54 -13.13
C ALA A 13 -7.71 7.57 -14.30
N PRO A 14 -7.81 8.02 -15.57
CA PRO A 14 -8.02 7.10 -16.70
C PRO A 14 -6.82 6.17 -16.90
N LEU A 15 -5.59 6.63 -16.65
CA LEU A 15 -4.40 5.78 -16.75
C LEU A 15 -4.44 4.62 -15.74
N ALA A 16 -4.86 4.89 -14.50
CA ALA A 16 -5.06 3.87 -13.48
C ALA A 16 -6.18 2.89 -13.86
N LEU A 17 -7.31 3.38 -14.37
CA LEU A 17 -8.39 2.52 -14.88
C LEU A 17 -7.92 1.64 -16.04
N PHE A 18 -7.13 2.21 -16.95
CA PHE A 18 -6.58 1.47 -18.08
C PHE A 18 -5.68 0.33 -17.61
N ALA A 19 -4.84 0.59 -16.61
CA ALA A 19 -3.99 -0.43 -16.03
C ALA A 19 -4.79 -1.52 -15.31
N ILE A 20 -5.87 -1.18 -14.62
CA ILE A 20 -6.72 -2.18 -13.93
C ILE A 20 -7.47 -3.07 -14.93
N LEU A 21 -7.99 -2.50 -16.02
CA LEU A 21 -8.87 -3.20 -16.95
C LEU A 21 -8.14 -3.94 -18.07
N TYR A 22 -6.99 -3.42 -18.54
CA TYR A 22 -6.32 -3.93 -19.75
C TYR A 22 -4.97 -4.59 -19.48
N LEU A 23 -4.36 -4.37 -18.32
CA LEU A 23 -3.02 -4.89 -18.05
C LEU A 23 -3.10 -6.37 -17.60
N PRO A 24 -2.26 -7.27 -18.14
CA PRO A 24 -2.17 -8.64 -17.65
C PRO A 24 -1.85 -8.67 -16.15
N LEU A 25 -2.42 -9.65 -15.42
CA LEU A 25 -2.30 -9.74 -13.96
C LEU A 25 -0.85 -9.66 -13.45
N PHE A 26 0.09 -10.34 -14.13
CA PHE A 26 1.50 -10.31 -13.77
C PHE A 26 2.11 -8.90 -13.91
N SER A 27 1.89 -8.26 -15.06
CA SER A 27 2.37 -6.89 -15.31
C SER A 27 1.74 -5.88 -14.36
N PHE A 28 0.46 -6.08 -14.01
CA PHE A 28 -0.25 -5.25 -13.03
C PHE A 28 0.34 -5.37 -11.61
N GLN A 29 0.64 -6.58 -11.15
CA GLN A 29 1.27 -6.80 -9.84
C GLN A 29 2.63 -6.08 -9.73
N ILE A 30 3.47 -6.18 -10.77
CA ILE A 30 4.76 -5.49 -10.81
C ILE A 30 4.57 -3.97 -10.79
N MET A 31 3.64 -3.45 -11.59
CA MET A 31 3.35 -2.01 -11.64
C MET A 31 2.88 -1.49 -10.27
N ILE A 32 1.99 -2.22 -9.59
CA ILE A 32 1.54 -1.88 -8.24
C ILE A 32 2.70 -1.94 -7.24
N ALA A 33 3.59 -2.93 -7.32
CA ALA A 33 4.76 -2.98 -6.46
C ALA A 33 5.66 -1.73 -6.60
N ILE A 34 5.84 -1.23 -7.83
CA ILE A 34 6.60 0.01 -8.09
C ILE A 34 5.88 1.22 -7.47
N VAL A 35 4.57 1.36 -7.68
CA VAL A 35 3.77 2.46 -7.13
C VAL A 35 3.80 2.44 -5.60
N MET A 36 3.67 1.26 -4.98
CA MET A 36 3.78 1.10 -3.53
C MET A 36 5.18 1.44 -3.02
N GLY A 37 6.24 1.10 -3.75
CA GLY A 37 7.61 1.51 -3.43
C GLY A 37 7.81 3.03 -3.42
N LEU A 38 7.24 3.74 -4.40
CA LEU A 38 7.24 5.20 -4.42
C LEU A 38 6.46 5.78 -3.23
N GLY A 39 5.27 5.24 -2.96
CA GLY A 39 4.47 5.61 -1.78
C GLY A 39 5.22 5.39 -0.47
N ALA A 40 5.96 4.28 -0.35
CA ALA A 40 6.78 3.97 0.81
C ALA A 40 7.93 4.97 1.01
N LEU A 41 8.58 5.43 -0.06
CA LEU A 41 9.60 6.50 0.02
C LEU A 41 9.00 7.79 0.56
N GLU A 42 7.86 8.22 0.03
CA GLU A 42 7.17 9.42 0.50
C GLU A 42 6.73 9.27 1.97
N TRP A 43 6.15 8.11 2.30
CA TRP A 43 5.68 7.79 3.65
C TRP A 43 6.81 7.79 4.67
N SER A 44 7.97 7.21 4.33
CA SER A 44 9.14 7.22 5.21
C SER A 44 9.63 8.64 5.52
N SER A 45 9.47 9.58 4.57
CA SER A 45 9.78 10.98 4.80
C SER A 45 8.79 11.63 5.78
N MET A 46 7.50 11.30 5.67
CA MET A 46 6.46 11.82 6.57
C MET A 46 6.53 11.22 7.97
N SER A 47 6.98 9.98 8.12
CA SER A 47 7.08 9.28 9.41
C SER A 47 8.23 9.79 10.30
N GLY A 48 9.08 10.70 9.78
CA GLY A 48 10.20 11.30 10.51
C GLY A 48 11.52 10.54 10.37
N MET A 49 11.63 9.63 9.39
CA MET A 49 12.90 9.00 9.04
C MET A 49 13.71 9.96 8.16
N THR A 50 14.76 10.56 8.74
CA THR A 50 15.53 11.62 8.05
C THR A 50 16.68 11.08 7.19
N ARG A 51 17.19 9.88 7.47
CA ARG A 51 18.31 9.28 6.72
C ARG A 51 17.86 8.67 5.40
N THR A 52 18.47 9.08 4.30
CA THR A 52 18.24 8.55 2.94
C THR A 52 18.36 7.04 2.87
N PHE A 53 19.32 6.45 3.60
CA PHE A 53 19.50 5.00 3.66
C PHE A 53 18.27 4.28 4.27
N THR A 54 17.71 4.81 5.37
CA THR A 54 16.54 4.23 6.03
C THR A 54 15.28 4.36 5.16
N LYS A 55 15.13 5.46 4.42
CA LYS A 55 14.04 5.65 3.46
C LYS A 55 14.08 4.62 2.34
N SER A 56 15.25 4.48 1.71
CA SER A 56 15.45 3.50 0.63
C SER A 56 15.27 2.08 1.14
N ALA A 57 15.81 1.74 2.32
CA ALA A 57 15.62 0.43 2.92
C ALA A 57 14.14 0.09 3.19
N TYR A 58 13.35 1.07 3.65
CA TYR A 58 11.90 0.89 3.85
C TYR A 58 11.17 0.65 2.53
N ALA A 59 11.46 1.44 1.49
CA ALA A 59 10.86 1.24 0.17
C ALA A 59 11.26 -0.10 -0.47
N VAL A 60 12.53 -0.49 -0.36
CA VAL A 60 13.01 -1.80 -0.82
C VAL A 60 12.32 -2.93 -0.05
N LEU A 61 12.08 -2.78 1.25
CA LEU A 61 11.33 -3.74 2.06
C LEU A 61 9.87 -3.85 1.58
N VAL A 62 9.19 -2.74 1.32
CA VAL A 62 7.80 -2.77 0.82
C VAL A 62 7.74 -3.46 -0.55
N VAL A 63 8.63 -3.07 -1.46
CA VAL A 63 8.70 -3.68 -2.81
C VAL A 63 9.04 -5.17 -2.72
N SER A 64 9.98 -5.57 -1.86
CA SER A 64 10.36 -6.98 -1.72
C SER A 64 9.22 -7.82 -1.18
N ILE A 65 8.44 -7.32 -0.20
CA ILE A 65 7.23 -7.99 0.27
C ILE A 65 6.22 -8.17 -0.87
N CYS A 66 5.95 -7.12 -1.65
CA CYS A 66 5.05 -7.22 -2.81
C CYS A 66 5.51 -8.25 -3.83
N LEU A 67 6.81 -8.30 -4.15
CA LEU A 67 7.38 -9.26 -5.10
C LEU A 67 7.36 -10.69 -4.56
N ILE A 68 7.71 -10.89 -3.28
CA ILE A 68 7.64 -12.22 -2.64
C ILE A 68 6.20 -12.73 -2.65
N LEU A 69 5.22 -11.90 -2.31
CA LEU A 69 3.80 -12.26 -2.39
C LEU A 69 3.37 -12.59 -3.83
N SER A 70 3.83 -11.83 -4.82
CA SER A 70 3.55 -12.11 -6.24
C SER A 70 4.10 -13.46 -6.71
N ILE A 71 5.27 -13.87 -6.21
CA ILE A 71 5.88 -15.18 -6.54
C ILE A 71 5.21 -16.32 -5.76
N MET A 72 4.90 -16.11 -4.48
CA MET A 72 4.33 -17.14 -3.59
C MET A 72 2.85 -17.41 -3.88
N LEU A 73 2.10 -16.43 -4.40
CA LEU A 73 0.70 -16.57 -4.75
C LEU A 73 0.51 -16.42 -6.27
N PRO A 74 0.58 -17.54 -7.03
CA PRO A 74 0.30 -17.53 -8.46
C PRO A 74 -1.10 -16.95 -8.73
N THR A 75 -1.19 -16.14 -9.77
CA THR A 75 -2.45 -15.50 -10.20
C THR A 75 -3.47 -16.52 -10.70
N ASP A 76 -3.01 -17.66 -11.21
CA ASP A 76 -3.86 -18.77 -11.66
C ASP A 76 -4.62 -19.47 -10.52
N LEU A 77 -4.18 -19.28 -9.26
CA LEU A 77 -4.76 -19.90 -8.07
C LEU A 77 -5.63 -18.95 -7.24
N ILE A 78 -5.98 -17.77 -7.77
CA ILE A 78 -6.90 -16.84 -7.08
C ILE A 78 -8.26 -17.51 -6.90
N TRP A 79 -8.77 -18.13 -7.96
CA TRP A 79 -10.06 -18.81 -8.00
C TRP A 79 -9.85 -20.30 -8.23
N TYR A 80 -9.84 -21.08 -7.15
CA TYR A 80 -9.73 -22.52 -7.23
C TYR A 80 -11.11 -23.15 -7.06
N GLN A 81 -11.62 -23.83 -8.09
CA GLN A 81 -12.94 -24.51 -8.05
C GLN A 81 -14.11 -23.59 -7.63
N GLY A 82 -14.09 -22.32 -8.07
CA GLY A 82 -15.13 -21.35 -7.73
C GLY A 82 -15.07 -20.79 -6.31
N GLN A 83 -14.08 -21.19 -5.52
CA GLN A 83 -13.80 -20.65 -4.19
C GLN A 83 -12.52 -19.80 -4.22
N LEU A 84 -12.53 -18.72 -3.44
CA LEU A 84 -11.34 -17.91 -3.23
C LEU A 84 -10.35 -18.71 -2.39
N ASN A 85 -9.10 -18.79 -2.84
CA ASN A 85 -8.07 -19.50 -2.11
C ASN A 85 -7.91 -18.93 -0.69
N SER A 86 -7.82 -19.82 0.30
CA SER A 86 -7.78 -19.51 1.73
C SER A 86 -6.73 -18.46 2.09
N LEU A 87 -5.57 -18.46 1.42
CA LEU A 87 -4.51 -17.47 1.64
C LEU A 87 -4.94 -16.06 1.23
N TYR A 88 -5.59 -15.91 0.08
CA TYR A 88 -6.12 -14.61 -0.36
C TYR A 88 -7.22 -14.11 0.58
N THR A 89 -8.11 -15.00 1.02
CA THR A 89 -9.14 -14.68 2.02
C THR A 89 -8.52 -14.18 3.32
N CYS A 90 -7.48 -14.85 3.82
CA CYS A 90 -6.77 -14.46 5.03
C CYS A 90 -6.12 -13.07 4.91
N ILE A 91 -5.41 -12.81 3.80
CA ILE A 91 -4.78 -11.51 3.55
C ILE A 91 -5.84 -10.38 3.49
N LEU A 92 -6.96 -10.62 2.79
CA LEU A 92 -8.05 -9.64 2.71
C LEU A 92 -8.70 -9.38 4.08
N LEU A 93 -8.86 -10.40 4.91
CA LEU A 93 -9.37 -10.23 6.28
C LEU A 93 -8.42 -9.41 7.15
N ILE A 94 -7.10 -9.67 7.07
CA ILE A 94 -6.09 -8.88 7.78
C ILE A 94 -6.15 -7.42 7.33
N ALA A 95 -6.24 -7.18 6.02
CA ALA A 95 -6.36 -5.83 5.47
C ALA A 95 -7.65 -5.13 5.94
N ALA A 96 -8.78 -5.83 5.97
CA ALA A 96 -10.05 -5.29 6.46
C ALA A 96 -9.99 -4.93 7.96
N ILE A 97 -9.40 -5.79 8.78
CA ILE A 97 -9.16 -5.51 10.21
C ILE A 97 -8.29 -4.27 10.36
N TRP A 98 -7.21 -4.18 9.58
CA TRP A 98 -6.30 -3.03 9.61
C TRP A 98 -7.00 -1.71 9.23
N TRP A 99 -7.89 -1.74 8.24
CA TRP A 99 -8.71 -0.58 7.88
C TRP A 99 -9.65 -0.15 9.01
N ILE A 100 -10.28 -1.11 9.70
CA ILE A 100 -11.15 -0.82 10.86
C ILE A 100 -10.33 -0.18 11.99
N VAL A 101 -9.16 -0.73 12.30
CA VAL A 101 -8.24 -0.16 13.31
C VAL A 101 -7.86 1.27 12.92
N SER A 102 -7.45 1.48 11.67
CA SER A 102 -7.08 2.81 11.15
C SER A 102 -8.24 3.81 11.24
N LEU A 103 -9.47 3.39 10.93
CA LEU A 103 -10.66 4.22 11.06
C LEU A 103 -10.96 4.56 12.53
N ALA A 104 -10.89 3.57 13.43
CA ALA A 104 -11.09 3.80 14.86
C ALA A 104 -10.09 4.82 15.42
N MET A 105 -8.84 4.77 14.96
CA MET A 105 -7.82 5.76 15.33
C MET A 105 -8.14 7.18 14.85
N ILE A 106 -8.65 7.33 13.63
CA ILE A 106 -9.06 8.64 13.08
C ILE A 106 -10.19 9.23 13.93
N ILE A 107 -11.17 8.41 14.34
CA ILE A 107 -12.27 8.84 15.21
C ILE A 107 -11.77 9.17 16.63
N ALA A 108 -10.80 8.41 17.13
CA ALA A 108 -10.22 8.61 18.47
C ALA A 108 -9.30 9.85 18.57
N TYR A 109 -8.99 10.50 17.45
CA TYR A 109 -8.24 11.75 17.43
C TYR A 109 -9.08 12.90 18.03
N PRO A 110 -8.52 13.76 18.91
CA PRO A 110 -7.11 13.90 19.30
C PRO A 110 -6.72 13.19 20.63
N ARG A 111 -7.68 12.58 21.34
CA ARG A 111 -7.52 12.10 22.74
C ARG A 111 -6.38 11.12 22.97
N TYR A 112 -6.07 10.26 22.00
CA TYR A 112 -5.03 9.22 22.13
C TYR A 112 -3.78 9.49 21.28
N SER A 113 -3.62 10.69 20.71
CA SER A 113 -2.57 10.98 19.72
C SER A 113 -1.13 10.87 20.24
N SER A 114 -0.89 11.01 21.56
CA SER A 114 0.47 10.97 22.13
C SER A 114 1.18 9.63 21.94
N VAL A 115 0.44 8.52 21.97
CA VAL A 115 0.97 7.14 21.84
C VAL A 115 1.51 6.90 20.43
N TRP A 116 0.78 7.34 19.41
CA TRP A 116 1.11 7.17 18.00
C TRP A 116 2.10 8.22 17.48
N TYR A 117 2.08 9.42 18.08
CA TYR A 117 2.98 10.51 17.72
C TYR A 117 4.42 10.26 18.19
N THR A 118 4.61 9.62 19.34
CA THR A 118 5.92 9.40 19.96
C THR A 118 6.71 8.26 19.30
N SER A 119 6.02 7.23 18.79
CA SER A 119 6.69 6.05 18.23
C SER A 119 6.94 6.18 16.72
N LYS A 120 8.23 6.26 16.34
CA LYS A 120 8.66 6.22 14.93
C LYS A 120 8.32 4.90 14.24
N ILE A 121 8.22 3.80 15.01
CA ILE A 121 7.88 2.46 14.50
C ILE A 121 6.40 2.41 14.14
N LEU A 122 5.50 2.88 15.03
CA LEU A 122 4.08 2.93 14.69
C LEU A 122 3.81 3.83 13.48
N ARG A 123 4.53 4.96 13.35
CA ARG A 123 4.46 5.82 12.17
C ARG A 123 4.90 5.13 10.87
N GLY A 124 5.87 4.22 10.94
CA GLY A 124 6.28 3.41 9.79
C GLY A 124 5.26 2.32 9.45
N ILE A 125 4.61 1.73 10.45
CA ILE A 125 3.59 0.69 10.27
C ILE A 125 2.33 1.28 9.62
N PHE A 126 1.98 2.55 9.87
CA PHE A 126 0.86 3.21 9.17
C PHE A 126 0.98 3.30 7.66
N GLY A 127 2.18 3.10 7.10
CA GLY A 127 2.40 3.12 5.66
C GLY A 127 2.10 1.79 4.96
N PHE A 128 1.83 0.72 5.73
CA PHE A 128 1.38 -0.58 5.23
C PHE A 128 -0.14 -0.68 5.27
#